data_AF-A0A0A2VLM4-F1
#
_entry.id   AF-A0A0A2VLM4-F1
#
_cell.length_a   1.000
_cell.length_b   1.000
_cell.length_c   1.000
_cell.angle_alpha   90.00
_cell.angle_beta   90.00
_cell.angle_gamma   90.00
#
_symmetry.space_group_name_H-M   'P 1'
#
loop_
_entity.id
_entity.type
_entity.pdbx_description
1 polymer ?
#
loop_
_entity_poly.entity_id
_entity_poly.type
_entity_poly.pdbx_seq_one_letter_code
_entity_poly.pdbx_strand_id
1 'polypeptide(L)'
;MGALKYVEELQKKKQSDVMRFLLRVRCWELRQLNVIHRASRPSRPDKARRLGYKAKQGYVVYRVRVRRGGRKKPVAKGATFGKPTNMGVNQLKYQRSLKATAEERVGRRCANLRVLNSYWVNQDSTYKYYEVILVDPQHKAIRIDPRINWIVNPVHKHREARGLISATGKASRGLNKGHRYNKTRAGRRKTWKRHNTLSLWRYSLHVGRMMEKQSMSTDQSLSNETIMERYPEYASTAILDELRAEEYSFLDEHRHVYLDYTGAGLAAHSQHRAHHEQLKHGTFGNPHSSNPTSRAATDLVDETRQRILQHFSASPDEYAVIFTPNATGAARLVGESYAWRRGARLVLTADNHNSLNGLRQFAERGKSRTVYVPIADANELRIREADVVSALSHNKTQVCLPRAWLEKSKASGTRSRRGLFAYPAQSNFTGVRHPLSWIRLAQEQGYDVLLDAAAYLPTAKLDLSSTLKPEFIMVSWYKLFGTPTGVGCLIARRDALARLRRPWFSGGTVQAATVGLPWHLMEDGEAGFEDGTPPACAA
;
A
#
# COMPACT_ATOMS: atom_id res chain seq x y z
N MET A 1 46.67 17.60 -18.45
CA MET A 1 45.22 17.43 -18.75
C MET A 1 45.08 17.01 -20.22
N GLY A 2 44.37 15.93 -20.56
CA GLY A 2 44.32 15.44 -21.95
C GLY A 2 43.47 16.29 -22.89
N ALA A 3 43.76 16.32 -24.20
CA ALA A 3 43.06 17.16 -25.20
C ALA A 3 41.52 17.02 -25.18
N LEU A 4 41.01 15.80 -24.99
CA LEU A 4 39.56 15.54 -24.92
C LEU A 4 38.87 16.22 -23.72
N LYS A 5 39.62 16.48 -22.63
CA LYS A 5 39.11 17.18 -21.45
C LYS A 5 38.87 18.65 -21.76
N TYR A 6 39.76 19.32 -22.50
CA TYR A 6 39.55 20.70 -22.96
C TYR A 6 38.32 20.82 -23.86
N VAL A 7 38.14 19.89 -24.81
CA VAL A 7 36.94 19.85 -25.68
C VAL A 7 35.67 19.69 -24.85
N GLU A 8 35.69 18.87 -23.80
CA GLU A 8 34.57 18.74 -22.88
C GLU A 8 34.26 20.06 -22.15
N GLU A 9 35.27 20.72 -21.58
CA GLU A 9 35.07 21.97 -20.84
C GLU A 9 34.56 23.10 -21.75
N LEU A 10 35.07 23.21 -22.98
CA LEU A 10 34.53 24.12 -24.00
C LEU A 10 33.05 23.84 -24.28
N GLN A 11 32.69 22.56 -24.41
CA GLN A 11 31.31 22.14 -24.65
C GLN A 11 30.38 22.37 -23.45
N LYS A 12 30.88 22.61 -22.24
CA LYS A 12 30.05 23.06 -21.10
C LYS A 12 29.69 24.53 -21.24
N LYS A 13 30.60 25.37 -21.74
CA LYS A 13 30.41 26.81 -21.96
C LYS A 13 29.74 27.12 -23.33
N LYS A 14 28.59 26.50 -23.62
CA LYS A 14 27.90 26.65 -24.92
C LYS A 14 27.42 28.07 -25.26
N GLN A 15 27.29 28.92 -24.24
CA GLN A 15 26.88 30.32 -24.40
C GLN A 15 28.06 31.26 -24.65
N SER A 16 29.31 30.77 -24.65
CA SER A 16 30.46 31.59 -25.08
C SER A 16 30.36 31.96 -26.55
N ASP A 17 30.96 33.08 -26.95
CA ASP A 17 30.91 33.58 -28.33
C ASP A 17 31.46 32.56 -29.33
N VAL A 18 32.61 31.96 -29.01
CA VAL A 18 33.25 30.92 -29.83
C VAL A 18 32.29 29.74 -30.07
N MET A 19 31.64 29.24 -29.01
CA MET A 19 30.72 28.12 -29.15
C MET A 19 29.42 28.50 -29.87
N ARG A 20 28.88 29.70 -29.61
CA ARG A 20 27.68 30.20 -30.30
C ARG A 20 27.93 30.38 -31.79
N PHE A 21 29.06 30.98 -32.17
CA PHE A 21 29.47 31.14 -33.56
C PHE A 21 29.59 29.78 -34.26
N LEU A 22 30.36 28.85 -33.68
CA LEU A 22 30.56 27.52 -34.24
C LEU A 22 29.24 26.74 -34.37
N LEU A 23 28.37 26.80 -33.36
CA LEU A 23 27.06 26.16 -33.41
C LEU A 23 26.14 26.82 -34.45
N ARG A 24 26.21 28.13 -34.65
CA ARG A 24 25.41 28.82 -35.68
C ARG A 24 25.79 28.35 -37.09
N VAL A 25 27.08 28.31 -37.40
CA VAL A 25 27.61 27.83 -38.69
C VAL A 25 27.23 26.37 -38.93
N ARG A 26 27.48 25.49 -37.95
CA ARG A 26 27.08 24.08 -38.04
C ARG A 26 25.57 23.90 -38.21
N CYS A 27 24.76 24.74 -37.56
CA CYS A 27 23.31 24.63 -37.69
C CYS A 27 22.83 25.03 -39.08
N TRP A 28 23.51 25.99 -39.73
CA TRP A 28 23.25 26.31 -41.13
C TRP A 28 23.57 25.13 -42.05
N GLU A 29 24.75 24.52 -41.93
CA GLU A 29 25.14 23.35 -42.71
C GLU A 29 24.13 22.19 -42.55
N LEU A 30 23.76 21.86 -41.30
CA LEU A 30 22.83 20.77 -41.00
C LEU A 30 21.39 21.01 -41.52
N ARG A 31 21.02 22.26 -41.82
CA ARG A 31 19.72 22.57 -42.44
C ARG A 31 19.70 22.21 -43.92
N GLN A 32 20.83 22.40 -44.61
CA GLN A 32 20.95 22.10 -46.03
C GLN A 32 21.01 20.60 -46.32
N LEU A 33 21.52 19.82 -45.36
CA LEU A 33 21.63 18.37 -45.49
C LEU A 33 20.28 17.64 -45.29
N ASN A 34 20.22 16.42 -45.82
CA ASN A 34 19.07 15.52 -45.68
C ASN A 34 18.71 15.23 -44.21
N VAL A 35 17.43 14.96 -43.96
CA VAL A 35 16.87 14.74 -42.61
C VAL A 35 17.63 13.67 -41.83
N ILE A 36 18.01 12.58 -42.49
CA ILE A 36 18.89 11.53 -41.99
C ILE A 36 20.00 11.34 -43.01
N HIS A 37 21.25 11.54 -42.60
CA HIS A 37 22.42 11.32 -43.46
C HIS A 37 23.59 10.74 -42.65
N ARG A 38 24.47 10.01 -43.32
CA ARG A 38 25.67 9.43 -42.71
C ARG A 38 26.71 10.53 -42.51
N ALA A 39 27.34 10.57 -41.33
CA ALA A 39 28.51 11.39 -41.08
C ALA A 39 29.78 10.54 -41.23
N SER A 40 30.81 11.09 -41.87
CA SER A 40 32.11 10.43 -42.02
C SER A 40 32.82 10.27 -40.67
N ARG A 41 32.71 11.29 -39.80
CA ARG A 41 33.34 11.34 -38.47
C ARG A 41 32.37 11.97 -37.45
N PRO A 42 32.45 11.61 -36.16
CA PRO A 42 31.66 12.26 -35.13
C PRO A 42 32.07 13.73 -34.98
N SER A 43 31.10 14.65 -34.94
CA SER A 43 31.38 16.09 -34.75
C SER A 43 31.86 16.42 -33.33
N ARG A 44 31.66 15.49 -32.40
CA ARG A 44 32.05 15.57 -30.99
C ARG A 44 32.76 14.29 -30.54
N PRO A 45 34.07 14.15 -30.84
CA PRO A 45 34.82 12.94 -30.53
C PRO A 45 34.92 12.69 -29.01
N ASP A 46 34.94 13.75 -28.18
CA ASP A 46 34.88 13.71 -26.71
C ASP A 46 33.65 12.94 -26.22
N LYS A 47 32.49 13.31 -26.75
CA LYS A 47 31.20 12.78 -26.31
C LYS A 47 30.93 11.42 -26.91
N ALA A 48 31.29 11.22 -28.17
CA ALA A 48 31.14 9.94 -28.86
C ALA A 48 31.94 8.84 -28.15
N ARG A 49 33.21 9.09 -27.82
CA ARG A 49 34.07 8.13 -27.11
C ARG A 49 33.50 7.72 -25.76
N ARG A 50 33.01 8.69 -24.97
CA ARG A 50 32.35 8.42 -23.67
C ARG A 50 31.12 7.54 -23.78
N LEU A 51 30.42 7.59 -24.91
CA LEU A 51 29.22 6.80 -25.17
C LEU A 51 29.52 5.46 -25.86
N GLY A 52 30.81 5.11 -26.02
CA GLY A 52 31.26 3.81 -26.51
C GLY A 52 31.68 3.77 -27.98
N TYR A 53 31.76 4.92 -28.66
CA TYR A 53 32.34 4.98 -30.02
C TYR A 53 33.84 4.69 -29.99
N LYS A 54 34.30 3.86 -30.92
CA LYS A 54 35.71 3.67 -31.23
C LYS A 54 35.94 3.94 -32.72
N ALA A 55 37.03 4.60 -33.05
CA ALA A 55 37.44 4.83 -34.44
C ALA A 55 38.07 3.55 -35.01
N LYS A 56 37.23 2.57 -35.35
CA LYS A 56 37.60 1.33 -36.04
C LYS A 56 36.47 0.89 -36.96
N GLN A 57 36.76 -0.01 -37.88
CA GLN A 57 35.75 -0.55 -38.80
C GLN A 57 34.58 -1.21 -38.04
N GLY A 58 33.38 -1.09 -38.61
CA GLY A 58 32.13 -1.55 -38.01
C GLY A 58 31.39 -0.53 -37.14
N TYR A 59 32.01 0.62 -36.78
CA TYR A 59 31.29 1.75 -36.18
C TYR A 59 30.90 2.77 -37.24
N VAL A 60 29.65 3.23 -37.21
CA VAL A 60 29.17 4.32 -38.08
C VAL A 60 28.38 5.35 -37.29
N VAL A 61 28.35 6.59 -37.80
CA VAL A 61 27.64 7.70 -37.18
C VAL A 61 26.66 8.27 -38.18
N TYR A 62 25.41 8.45 -37.76
CA TYR A 62 24.37 9.10 -38.55
C TYR A 62 23.89 10.37 -37.85
N ARG A 63 23.66 11.42 -38.64
CA ARG A 63 23.05 12.66 -38.18
C ARG A 63 21.57 12.63 -38.51
N VAL A 64 20.76 13.10 -37.58
CA VAL A 64 19.30 13.19 -37.74
C VAL A 64 18.77 14.48 -37.14
N ARG A 65 17.83 15.11 -37.84
CA ARG A 65 17.03 16.23 -37.32
C ARG A 65 15.64 15.77 -36.88
N VAL A 66 15.20 16.27 -35.74
CA VAL A 66 13.86 16.00 -35.18
C VAL A 66 13.17 17.33 -34.88
N ARG A 67 11.94 17.49 -35.38
CA ARG A 67 11.15 18.71 -35.18
C ARG A 67 10.88 18.95 -33.69
N ARG A 68 11.03 20.19 -33.25
CA ARG A 68 10.73 20.68 -31.89
C ARG A 68 9.22 20.88 -31.73
N GLY A 69 8.78 20.89 -30.48
CA GLY A 69 7.40 21.16 -30.10
C GLY A 69 6.70 19.97 -29.43
N GLY A 70 5.42 20.18 -29.11
CA GLY A 70 4.52 19.12 -28.63
C GLY A 70 4.04 18.22 -29.77
N ARG A 71 3.16 17.27 -29.43
CA ARG A 71 2.53 16.40 -30.43
C ARG A 71 1.03 16.70 -30.46
N LYS A 72 0.54 17.27 -31.55
CA LYS A 72 -0.90 17.43 -31.78
C LYS A 72 -1.58 16.05 -31.84
N LYS A 73 -2.76 15.91 -31.23
CA LYS A 73 -3.60 14.71 -31.38
C LYS A 73 -3.97 14.54 -32.87
N PRO A 74 -3.77 13.36 -33.48
CA PRO A 74 -4.13 13.14 -34.88
C PRO A 74 -5.65 12.92 -35.00
N VAL A 75 -6.40 14.02 -35.02
CA VAL A 75 -7.86 14.01 -35.19
C VAL A 75 -8.27 14.95 -36.31
N ALA A 76 -9.21 14.50 -37.14
CA ALA A 76 -9.74 15.28 -38.25
C ALA A 76 -10.40 16.56 -37.72
N LYS A 77 -10.01 17.72 -38.27
CA LYS A 77 -10.53 19.06 -37.90
C LYS A 77 -10.41 19.41 -36.40
N GLY A 78 -9.66 18.66 -35.60
CA GLY A 78 -9.64 18.85 -34.14
C GLY A 78 -10.86 18.26 -33.41
N ALA A 79 -11.77 17.58 -34.11
CA ALA A 79 -12.97 17.01 -33.53
C ALA A 79 -12.64 15.76 -32.68
N THR A 80 -13.06 15.79 -31.42
CA THR A 80 -12.88 14.69 -30.46
C THR A 80 -14.22 14.34 -29.82
N PHE A 81 -14.54 13.05 -29.77
CA PHE A 81 -15.78 12.55 -29.16
C PHE A 81 -15.54 11.98 -27.75
N GLY A 82 -16.60 11.88 -26.95
CA GLY A 82 -16.58 11.30 -25.61
C GLY A 82 -16.48 12.34 -24.49
N LYS A 83 -15.85 11.98 -23.37
CA LYS A 83 -15.79 12.84 -22.18
C LYS A 83 -14.92 14.09 -22.39
N PRO A 84 -15.27 15.26 -21.79
CA PRO A 84 -14.49 16.50 -21.93
C PRO A 84 -13.00 16.38 -21.61
N THR A 85 -12.64 15.52 -20.65
CA THR A 85 -11.23 15.26 -20.27
C THR A 85 -10.36 14.75 -21.42
N ASN A 86 -10.95 14.12 -22.45
CA ASN A 86 -10.25 13.55 -23.59
C ASN A 86 -10.22 14.47 -24.83
N MET A 87 -10.83 15.65 -24.73
CA MET A 87 -11.00 16.59 -25.86
C MET A 87 -9.76 17.46 -26.13
N GLY A 88 -8.72 17.39 -25.30
CA GLY A 88 -7.47 18.14 -25.51
C GLY A 88 -6.72 17.72 -26.79
N VAL A 89 -6.43 18.69 -27.68
CA VAL A 89 -5.74 18.42 -28.97
C VAL A 89 -4.32 18.99 -29.01
N ASN A 90 -4.11 20.24 -28.60
CA ASN A 90 -2.86 20.98 -28.87
C ASN A 90 -1.79 20.85 -27.77
N GLN A 91 -2.19 20.81 -26.50
CA GLN A 91 -1.25 20.89 -25.37
C GLN A 91 -0.61 19.55 -24.98
N LEU A 92 -0.84 18.49 -25.76
CA LEU A 92 -0.30 17.16 -25.50
C LEU A 92 1.23 17.12 -25.67
N LYS A 93 1.91 16.49 -24.71
CA LYS A 93 3.35 16.26 -24.74
C LYS A 93 3.65 14.80 -25.08
N TYR A 94 4.62 14.58 -25.95
CA TYR A 94 5.01 13.22 -26.32
C TYR A 94 5.78 12.54 -25.19
N GLN A 95 5.45 11.28 -24.90
CA GLN A 95 6.02 10.54 -23.76
C GLN A 95 7.52 10.24 -23.92
N ARG A 96 8.00 10.06 -25.16
CA ARG A 96 9.41 9.83 -25.45
C ARG A 96 10.11 11.16 -25.73
N SER A 97 11.37 11.27 -25.33
CA SER A 97 12.19 12.44 -25.63
C SER A 97 12.52 12.53 -27.14
N LEU A 98 12.77 13.73 -27.64
CA LEU A 98 13.19 13.95 -29.03
C LEU A 98 14.45 13.16 -29.40
N LYS A 99 15.34 12.93 -28.43
CA LYS A 99 16.52 12.09 -28.58
C LYS A 99 16.15 10.62 -28.84
N ALA A 100 15.13 10.10 -28.17
CA ALA A 100 14.65 8.73 -28.41
C ALA A 100 14.00 8.59 -29.80
N THR A 101 13.28 9.63 -30.25
CA THR A 101 12.71 9.69 -31.60
C THR A 101 13.79 9.74 -32.68
N ALA A 102 14.90 10.46 -32.43
CA ALA A 102 16.07 10.45 -33.30
C ALA A 102 16.66 9.04 -33.46
N GLU A 103 16.90 8.34 -32.34
CA GLU A 103 17.41 6.97 -32.31
C GLU A 103 16.50 6.02 -33.10
N GLU A 104 15.18 6.11 -32.89
CA GLU A 104 14.18 5.26 -33.55
C GLU A 104 14.10 5.52 -35.07
N ARG A 105 14.14 6.78 -35.51
CA ARG A 105 14.14 7.13 -36.93
C ARG A 105 15.36 6.57 -37.66
N VAL A 106 16.55 6.69 -37.05
CA VAL A 106 17.79 6.16 -37.63
C VAL A 106 17.80 4.63 -37.59
N GLY A 107 17.35 4.01 -36.49
CA GLY A 107 17.24 2.55 -36.38
C GLY A 107 16.31 1.93 -37.42
N ARG A 108 15.21 2.61 -37.78
CA ARG A 108 14.33 2.19 -38.88
C ARG A 108 15.00 2.34 -40.26
N ARG A 109 15.69 3.47 -40.50
CA ARG A 109 16.38 3.72 -41.77
C ARG A 109 17.53 2.74 -42.00
N CYS A 110 18.22 2.34 -40.93
CA CYS A 110 19.39 1.48 -40.92
C CYS A 110 19.10 0.17 -40.17
N ALA A 111 18.08 -0.58 -40.60
CA ALA A 111 17.56 -1.73 -39.86
C ALA A 111 18.59 -2.86 -39.60
N ASN A 112 19.56 -3.03 -40.50
CA ASN A 112 20.62 -4.04 -40.38
C ASN A 112 21.66 -3.69 -39.31
N LEU A 113 21.77 -2.41 -38.94
CA LEU A 113 22.71 -1.94 -37.93
C LEU A 113 22.11 -1.99 -36.52
N ARG A 114 22.96 -1.86 -35.51
CA ARG A 114 22.57 -1.81 -34.10
C ARG A 114 22.84 -0.43 -33.53
N VAL A 115 21.79 0.24 -33.04
CA VAL A 115 21.96 1.52 -32.35
C VAL A 115 22.64 1.30 -31.00
N LEU A 116 23.82 1.89 -30.81
CA LEU A 116 24.58 1.82 -29.57
C LEU A 116 24.11 2.90 -28.60
N ASN A 117 24.21 4.17 -29.02
CA ASN A 117 23.86 5.35 -28.22
C ASN A 117 23.67 6.58 -29.13
N SER A 118 23.30 7.72 -28.56
CA SER A 118 23.24 8.99 -29.29
C SER A 118 23.56 10.19 -28.41
N TYR A 119 23.83 11.34 -29.02
CA TYR A 119 24.07 12.60 -28.33
C TYR A 119 23.57 13.82 -29.12
N TRP A 120 23.30 14.89 -28.38
CA TRP A 120 22.91 16.18 -28.95
C TRP A 120 24.12 16.86 -29.60
N VAL A 121 23.89 17.42 -30.79
CA VAL A 121 24.91 18.16 -31.54
C VAL A 121 24.54 19.64 -31.65
N ASN A 122 23.28 19.93 -32.00
CA ASN A 122 22.85 21.30 -32.25
C ASN A 122 21.33 21.48 -32.12
N GLN A 123 20.84 22.72 -32.11
CA GLN A 123 19.42 23.04 -32.20
C GLN A 123 19.17 24.41 -32.83
N ASP A 124 18.07 24.55 -33.57
CA ASP A 124 17.49 25.82 -34.00
C ASP A 124 16.07 25.96 -33.44
N SER A 125 15.30 26.97 -33.86
CA SER A 125 13.92 27.18 -33.43
C SER A 125 12.98 26.01 -33.75
N THR A 126 13.19 25.32 -34.87
CA THR A 126 12.27 24.32 -35.44
C THR A 126 12.73 22.88 -35.21
N TYR A 127 14.03 22.63 -35.07
CA TYR A 127 14.65 21.31 -35.07
C TYR A 127 15.70 21.17 -33.97
N LYS A 128 15.87 19.92 -33.51
CA LYS A 128 17.05 19.48 -32.75
C LYS A 128 17.81 18.44 -33.55
N TYR A 129 19.13 18.53 -33.51
CA TYR A 129 20.05 17.69 -34.25
C TYR A 129 20.77 16.74 -33.30
N TYR A 130 20.82 15.47 -33.67
CA TYR A 130 21.47 14.40 -32.91
C TYR A 130 22.40 13.60 -33.81
N GLU A 131 23.49 13.12 -33.23
CA GLU A 131 24.32 12.07 -33.81
C GLU A 131 24.02 10.76 -33.11
N VAL A 132 23.73 9.74 -33.90
CA VAL A 132 23.42 8.38 -33.46
C VAL A 132 24.60 7.49 -33.85
N ILE A 133 25.17 6.81 -32.86
CA ILE A 133 26.25 5.84 -33.03
C ILE A 133 25.62 4.48 -33.30
N LEU A 134 25.95 3.88 -34.44
CA LEU A 134 25.56 2.53 -34.78
C LEU A 134 26.76 1.62 -34.94
N VAL A 135 26.50 0.33 -34.81
CA VAL A 135 27.47 -0.74 -34.95
C VAL A 135 26.92 -1.74 -35.95
N ASP A 136 27.77 -2.20 -36.87
CA ASP A 136 27.47 -3.31 -37.75
C ASP A 136 27.75 -4.65 -37.04
N PRO A 137 26.71 -5.46 -36.76
CA PRO A 137 26.89 -6.75 -36.08
C PRO A 137 27.53 -7.83 -36.96
N GLN A 138 27.58 -7.64 -38.28
CA GLN A 138 28.17 -8.61 -39.22
C GLN A 138 29.67 -8.40 -39.41
N HIS A 139 30.19 -7.20 -39.09
CA HIS A 139 31.60 -6.87 -39.29
C HIS A 139 32.55 -7.63 -38.35
N LYS A 140 33.59 -8.26 -38.89
CA LYS A 140 34.59 -9.07 -38.14
C LYS A 140 35.19 -8.32 -36.94
N ALA A 141 35.59 -7.06 -37.14
CA ALA A 141 36.17 -6.21 -36.08
C ALA A 141 35.24 -5.92 -34.89
N ILE A 142 33.92 -6.11 -35.04
CA ILE A 142 32.94 -5.99 -33.95
C ILE A 142 32.74 -7.33 -33.27
N ARG A 143 32.62 -8.41 -34.06
CA ARG A 143 32.41 -9.77 -33.55
C ARG A 143 33.57 -10.27 -32.68
N ILE A 144 34.80 -9.91 -33.04
CA ILE A 144 36.01 -10.31 -32.31
C ILE A 144 36.25 -9.47 -31.05
N ASP A 145 35.85 -8.19 -31.00
CA ASP A 145 36.15 -7.33 -29.85
C ASP A 145 35.25 -7.67 -28.65
N PRO A 146 35.79 -8.25 -27.56
CA PRO A 146 35.01 -8.70 -26.41
C PRO A 146 34.31 -7.55 -25.67
N ARG A 147 34.74 -6.30 -25.87
CA ARG A 147 34.11 -5.13 -25.23
C ARG A 147 32.78 -4.72 -25.85
N ILE A 148 32.51 -5.14 -27.09
CA ILE A 148 31.30 -4.74 -27.84
C ILE A 148 30.54 -5.92 -28.44
N ASN A 149 31.16 -7.09 -28.59
CA ASN A 149 30.54 -8.27 -29.22
C ASN A 149 29.18 -8.66 -28.61
N TRP A 150 28.90 -8.29 -27.35
CA TRP A 150 27.58 -8.45 -26.73
C TRP A 150 26.46 -7.90 -27.62
N ILE A 151 26.66 -6.78 -28.34
CA ILE A 151 25.62 -6.14 -29.17
C ILE A 151 25.22 -6.97 -30.40
N VAL A 152 26.05 -7.94 -30.77
CA VAL A 152 25.82 -8.84 -31.91
C VAL A 152 24.70 -9.83 -31.62
N ASN A 153 24.49 -10.19 -30.34
CA ASN A 153 23.50 -11.20 -29.96
C ASN A 153 22.09 -10.80 -30.42
N PRO A 154 21.25 -11.75 -30.88
CA PRO A 154 19.91 -11.47 -31.41
C PRO A 154 19.01 -10.70 -30.45
N VAL A 155 19.17 -10.90 -29.14
CA VAL A 155 18.42 -10.20 -28.08
C VAL A 155 18.62 -8.67 -28.10
N HIS A 156 19.65 -8.17 -28.78
CA HIS A 156 19.96 -6.75 -28.93
C HIS A 156 19.48 -6.14 -30.26
N LYS A 157 18.66 -6.85 -31.05
CA LYS A 157 17.91 -6.29 -32.18
C LYS A 157 17.02 -5.13 -31.73
N HIS A 158 16.99 -4.03 -32.48
CA HIS A 158 16.11 -2.87 -32.29
C HIS A 158 15.95 -2.40 -30.82
N ARG A 159 17.06 -2.16 -30.13
CA ARG A 159 17.08 -1.66 -28.73
C ARG A 159 16.42 -0.30 -28.60
N GLU A 160 16.54 0.54 -29.63
CA GLU A 160 15.91 1.86 -29.76
C GLU A 160 14.38 1.77 -29.78
N ALA A 161 13.82 0.78 -30.47
CA ALA A 161 12.36 0.58 -30.52
C ALA A 161 11.81 0.17 -29.15
N ARG A 162 12.56 -0.66 -28.40
CA ARG A 162 12.21 -1.14 -27.06
C ARG A 162 12.59 -0.19 -25.92
N GLY A 163 13.19 0.96 -26.22
CA GLY A 163 13.64 1.93 -25.21
C GLY A 163 14.69 1.36 -24.25
N LEU A 164 15.65 0.60 -24.76
CA LEU A 164 16.74 -0.04 -23.99
C LEU A 164 18.07 0.71 -24.08
N ILE A 165 18.14 1.81 -24.83
CA ILE A 165 19.33 2.65 -24.90
C ILE A 165 19.49 3.35 -23.54
N SER A 166 20.59 3.05 -22.85
CA SER A 166 20.76 3.23 -21.40
C SER A 166 20.44 4.65 -20.90
N ALA A 167 20.86 5.70 -21.62
CA ALA A 167 20.62 7.07 -21.19
C ALA A 167 19.22 7.57 -21.55
N THR A 168 18.75 7.27 -22.76
CA THR A 168 17.55 7.89 -23.33
C THR A 168 16.28 7.13 -22.96
N GLY A 169 16.30 5.80 -23.11
CA GLY A 169 15.15 4.93 -22.87
C GLY A 169 14.85 4.71 -21.39
N LYS A 170 15.89 4.62 -20.53
CA LYS A 170 15.67 4.50 -19.08
C LYS A 170 15.04 5.76 -18.49
N ALA A 171 15.51 6.94 -18.90
CA ALA A 171 14.97 8.22 -18.44
C ALA A 171 13.48 8.38 -18.80
N SER A 172 13.10 8.14 -20.06
CA SER A 172 11.69 8.26 -20.48
C SER A 172 10.77 7.21 -19.85
N ARG A 173 11.31 6.04 -19.48
CA ARG A 173 10.56 4.98 -18.80
C ARG A 173 10.46 5.19 -17.28
N GLY A 174 11.11 6.22 -16.74
CA GLY A 174 11.22 6.45 -15.29
C GLY A 174 11.93 5.30 -14.58
N LEU A 175 12.92 4.67 -15.22
CA LEU A 175 13.70 3.59 -14.61
C LEU A 175 14.83 4.18 -13.77
N ASN A 176 14.65 4.18 -12.46
CA ASN A 176 15.68 4.60 -11.50
C ASN A 176 15.45 3.89 -10.15
N LYS A 177 16.28 4.19 -9.15
CA LYS A 177 16.25 3.59 -7.81
C LYS A 177 15.61 4.53 -6.78
N GLY A 178 15.03 3.96 -5.71
CA GLY A 178 14.42 4.71 -4.60
C GLY A 178 12.89 4.78 -4.65
N HIS A 179 12.29 5.31 -3.59
CA HIS A 179 10.84 5.28 -3.35
C HIS A 179 10.00 5.90 -4.49
N ARG A 180 10.53 6.92 -5.19
CA ARG A 180 9.86 7.59 -6.32
C ARG A 180 9.67 6.70 -7.55
N TYR A 181 10.34 5.54 -7.62
CA TYR A 181 10.35 4.67 -8.80
C TYR A 181 9.75 3.28 -8.56
N ASN A 182 9.06 3.08 -7.43
CA ASN A 182 8.43 1.81 -7.07
C ASN A 182 7.48 1.28 -8.17
N LYS A 183 6.74 2.19 -8.82
CA LYS A 183 5.77 1.85 -9.89
C LYS A 183 6.41 1.66 -11.27
N THR A 184 7.71 1.88 -11.43
CA THR A 184 8.38 1.87 -12.74
C THR A 184 9.62 0.98 -12.82
N ARG A 185 10.17 0.51 -11.69
CA ARG A 185 11.44 -0.25 -11.57
C ARG A 185 11.61 -1.41 -12.58
N ALA A 186 10.57 -2.20 -12.81
CA ALA A 186 10.60 -3.32 -13.77
C ALA A 186 9.86 -3.01 -15.10
N GLY A 187 9.46 -1.75 -15.30
CA GLY A 187 8.58 -1.27 -16.36
C GLY A 187 7.16 -1.02 -15.84
N ARG A 188 6.61 0.17 -16.11
CA ARG A 188 5.30 0.63 -15.62
C ARG A 188 4.18 -0.40 -15.83
N ARG A 189 4.05 -0.95 -17.04
CA ARG A 189 3.01 -1.94 -17.36
C ARG A 189 3.25 -3.28 -16.67
N LYS A 190 4.51 -3.72 -16.53
CA LYS A 190 4.84 -4.97 -15.82
C LYS A 190 4.50 -4.85 -14.34
N THR A 191 4.89 -3.76 -13.70
CA THR A 191 4.56 -3.49 -12.28
C THR A 191 3.04 -3.34 -12.09
N TRP A 192 2.37 -2.60 -12.96
CA TRP A 192 0.91 -2.47 -12.92
C TRP A 192 0.23 -3.84 -13.09
N LYS A 193 0.61 -4.63 -14.08
CA LYS A 193 0.06 -5.97 -14.30
C LYS A 193 0.25 -6.82 -13.04
N ARG A 194 1.45 -6.87 -12.47
CA ARG A 194 1.71 -7.62 -11.22
C ARG A 194 0.77 -7.21 -10.09
N HIS A 195 0.50 -5.92 -9.90
CA HIS A 195 -0.37 -5.45 -8.81
C HIS A 195 -1.86 -5.63 -9.09
N ASN A 196 -2.27 -5.79 -10.35
CA ASN A 196 -3.67 -5.96 -10.76
C ASN A 196 -3.95 -7.39 -11.26
N THR A 197 -2.98 -8.30 -11.20
CA THR A 197 -3.19 -9.70 -11.56
C THR A 197 -3.77 -10.36 -10.33
N LEU A 198 -5.03 -10.76 -10.43
CA LEU A 198 -5.65 -11.67 -9.47
C LEU A 198 -4.82 -12.97 -9.47
N SER A 199 -4.14 -13.23 -8.36
CA SER A 199 -3.30 -14.42 -8.23
C SER A 199 -4.15 -15.53 -7.64
N LEU A 200 -4.75 -16.32 -8.52
CA LEU A 200 -5.46 -17.55 -8.16
C LEU A 200 -4.45 -18.68 -8.17
N TRP A 201 -3.87 -18.94 -7.00
CA TRP A 201 -2.99 -20.09 -6.84
C TRP A 201 -3.83 -21.35 -6.95
N ARG A 202 -3.49 -22.22 -7.89
CA ARG A 202 -3.93 -23.61 -7.78
C ARG A 202 -3.20 -24.17 -6.57
N TYR A 203 -3.95 -24.61 -5.56
CA TYR A 203 -3.46 -25.61 -4.62
C TYR A 203 -3.35 -26.93 -5.40
N SER A 204 -2.33 -27.04 -6.26
CA SER A 204 -1.90 -28.35 -6.71
C SER A 204 -1.14 -28.94 -5.53
N LEU A 205 -1.65 -30.07 -5.01
CA LEU A 205 -0.93 -31.01 -4.16
C LEU A 205 0.48 -31.23 -4.70
N HIS A 206 1.45 -30.40 -4.33
CA HIS A 206 2.87 -30.68 -4.50
C HIS A 206 3.37 -31.56 -3.36
N VAL A 207 2.57 -32.57 -3.03
CA VAL A 207 3.01 -33.82 -2.39
C VAL A 207 3.34 -34.86 -3.49
N GLY A 208 2.85 -34.70 -4.73
CA GLY A 208 2.99 -35.74 -5.76
C GLY A 208 4.28 -35.77 -6.59
N ARG A 209 5.06 -34.68 -6.73
CA ARG A 209 6.19 -34.63 -7.71
C ARG A 209 7.60 -34.66 -7.12
N MET A 210 7.74 -34.70 -5.79
CA MET A 210 8.98 -35.15 -5.13
C MET A 210 8.96 -36.67 -4.86
N MET A 211 7.79 -37.31 -4.86
CA MET A 211 7.69 -38.76 -4.62
C MET A 211 7.90 -39.63 -5.87
N GLU A 212 7.85 -39.07 -7.08
CA GLU A 212 7.94 -39.86 -8.32
C GLU A 212 9.37 -39.99 -8.88
N LYS A 213 10.39 -39.43 -8.21
CA LYS A 213 11.81 -39.64 -8.53
C LYS A 213 12.68 -40.18 -7.38
N GLN A 214 12.04 -40.54 -6.27
CA GLN A 214 12.66 -41.31 -5.19
C GLN A 214 11.82 -42.55 -4.90
N SER A 215 11.47 -43.30 -5.95
CA SER A 215 11.14 -44.72 -5.82
C SER A 215 12.41 -45.57 -5.91
N MET A 216 13.49 -45.15 -5.25
CA MET A 216 14.60 -46.05 -4.91
C MET A 216 15.20 -45.61 -3.58
N SER A 217 15.13 -46.55 -2.63
CA SER A 217 15.83 -46.60 -1.35
C SER A 217 15.62 -45.43 -0.38
N THR A 218 14.63 -45.57 0.50
CA THR A 218 14.83 -45.24 1.92
C THR A 218 13.86 -46.06 2.77
N ASP A 219 14.44 -47.07 3.38
CA ASP A 219 14.13 -47.67 4.69
C ASP A 219 13.00 -46.97 5.48
N GLN A 220 11.88 -47.68 5.68
CA GLN A 220 10.89 -47.36 6.71
C GLN A 220 10.37 -48.65 7.34
N SER A 221 11.19 -49.18 8.24
CA SER A 221 10.76 -49.90 9.44
C SER A 221 10.18 -48.92 10.49
N LEU A 222 9.25 -48.04 10.08
CA LEU A 222 8.50 -47.16 10.98
C LEU A 222 7.04 -47.59 10.99
N SER A 223 6.71 -48.37 12.03
CA SER A 223 5.37 -48.59 12.62
C SER A 223 4.15 -48.16 11.79
N ASN A 224 3.33 -49.14 11.39
CA ASN A 224 1.96 -48.97 10.86
C ASN A 224 0.97 -48.40 11.91
N GLU A 225 1.43 -47.56 12.83
CA GLU A 225 0.56 -46.95 13.84
C GLU A 225 -0.14 -45.73 13.24
N THR A 226 -1.47 -45.75 13.21
CA THR A 226 -2.27 -44.61 12.75
C THR A 226 -2.11 -43.41 13.70
N ILE A 227 -2.38 -42.18 13.23
CA ILE A 227 -2.28 -40.98 14.10
C ILE A 227 -3.18 -41.09 15.34
N MET A 228 -4.30 -41.83 15.22
CA MET A 228 -5.23 -42.12 16.32
C MET A 228 -4.69 -43.17 17.29
N GLU A 229 -3.84 -44.09 16.84
CA GLU A 229 -3.13 -45.04 17.72
C GLU A 229 -1.98 -44.36 18.46
N ARG A 230 -1.28 -43.44 17.79
CA ARG A 230 -0.15 -42.70 18.36
C ARG A 230 -0.57 -41.54 19.27
N TYR A 231 -1.74 -40.96 19.02
CA TYR A 231 -2.32 -39.85 19.78
C TYR A 231 -3.84 -40.07 19.98
N PRO A 232 -4.24 -40.97 20.90
CA PRO A 232 -5.65 -41.30 21.15
C PRO A 232 -6.52 -40.10 21.53
N GLU A 233 -5.92 -39.04 22.05
CA GLU A 233 -6.59 -37.77 22.36
C GLU A 233 -7.26 -37.12 21.14
N TYR A 234 -6.81 -37.39 19.90
CA TYR A 234 -7.46 -36.86 18.70
C TYR A 234 -8.88 -37.41 18.50
N ALA A 235 -9.18 -38.61 19.03
CA ALA A 235 -10.55 -39.14 19.00
C ALA A 235 -11.54 -38.24 19.76
N SER A 236 -11.08 -37.50 20.78
CA SER A 236 -11.90 -36.53 21.52
C SER A 236 -12.27 -35.29 20.69
N THR A 237 -11.64 -35.09 19.53
CA THR A 237 -11.89 -33.97 18.62
C THR A 237 -12.80 -34.33 17.44
N ALA A 238 -13.40 -35.53 17.42
CA ALA A 238 -14.26 -36.01 16.34
C ALA A 238 -15.41 -35.03 15.98
N ILE A 239 -15.91 -34.26 16.96
CA ILE A 239 -16.91 -33.21 16.74
C ILE A 239 -16.45 -32.14 15.74
N LEU A 240 -15.15 -31.89 15.61
CA LEU A 240 -14.60 -30.96 14.63
C LEU A 240 -14.65 -31.54 13.21
N ASP A 241 -14.49 -32.86 13.07
CA ASP A 241 -14.61 -33.55 11.79
C ASP A 241 -16.07 -33.58 11.32
N GLU A 242 -17.02 -33.81 12.24
CA GLU A 242 -18.46 -33.69 11.98
C GLU A 242 -18.81 -32.27 11.54
N LEU A 243 -18.38 -31.25 12.30
CA LEU A 243 -18.60 -29.84 11.96
C LEU A 243 -17.98 -29.48 10.61
N ARG A 244 -16.80 -30.01 10.29
CA ARG A 244 -16.16 -29.81 8.98
C ARG A 244 -17.00 -30.43 7.86
N ALA A 245 -17.45 -31.66 8.04
CA ALA A 245 -18.25 -32.37 7.05
C ALA A 245 -19.61 -31.70 6.81
N GLU A 246 -20.23 -31.11 7.83
CA GLU A 246 -21.55 -30.47 7.71
C GLU A 246 -21.47 -29.01 7.26
N GLU A 247 -20.60 -28.21 7.88
CA GLU A 247 -20.60 -26.75 7.72
C GLU A 247 -19.52 -26.24 6.75
N TYR A 248 -18.49 -27.05 6.50
CA TYR A 248 -17.31 -26.68 5.72
C TYR A 248 -16.94 -27.73 4.66
N SER A 249 -17.91 -28.54 4.21
CA SER A 249 -17.71 -29.64 3.24
C SER A 249 -17.02 -29.20 1.97
N PHE A 250 -17.23 -27.95 1.56
CA PHE A 250 -16.57 -27.34 0.41
C PHE A 250 -15.04 -27.38 0.51
N LEU A 251 -14.45 -27.45 1.70
CA LEU A 251 -13.00 -27.64 1.82
C LEU A 251 -12.58 -29.02 1.34
N ASP A 252 -13.34 -30.06 1.64
CA ASP A 252 -13.03 -31.44 1.26
C ASP A 252 -13.37 -31.70 -0.20
N GLU A 253 -14.52 -31.22 -0.67
CA GLU A 253 -14.96 -31.27 -2.08
C GLU A 253 -13.90 -30.64 -3.02
N HIS A 254 -13.33 -29.50 -2.61
CA HIS A 254 -12.30 -28.81 -3.38
C HIS A 254 -10.87 -29.26 -3.03
N ARG A 255 -10.72 -30.18 -2.08
CA ARG A 255 -9.42 -30.69 -1.57
C ARG A 255 -8.49 -29.56 -1.12
N HIS A 256 -9.03 -28.63 -0.33
CA HIS A 256 -8.35 -27.47 0.22
C HIS A 256 -8.01 -27.62 1.72
N VAL A 257 -6.79 -27.23 2.07
CA VAL A 257 -6.36 -27.01 3.46
C VAL A 257 -6.29 -25.50 3.68
N TYR A 258 -7.12 -24.97 4.58
CA TYR A 258 -7.17 -23.55 4.89
C TYR A 258 -6.41 -23.24 6.18
N LEU A 259 -5.40 -22.36 6.10
CA LEU A 259 -4.52 -22.00 7.24
C LEU A 259 -4.46 -20.48 7.47
N ASP A 260 -5.35 -19.70 6.86
CA ASP A 260 -5.35 -18.22 6.95
C ASP A 260 -6.43 -17.68 7.92
N TYR A 261 -6.70 -18.42 9.00
CA TYR A 261 -7.70 -18.04 10.02
C TYR A 261 -7.37 -16.73 10.77
N THR A 262 -6.12 -16.26 10.70
CA THR A 262 -5.74 -14.92 11.19
C THR A 262 -6.14 -13.79 10.22
N GLY A 263 -6.20 -14.11 8.93
CA GLY A 263 -6.56 -13.19 7.85
C GLY A 263 -8.06 -13.06 7.69
N ALA A 264 -8.77 -14.18 7.57
CA ALA A 264 -10.22 -14.26 7.46
C ALA A 264 -10.76 -15.56 8.07
N GLY A 265 -11.97 -15.51 8.64
CA GLY A 265 -12.69 -16.73 8.99
C GLY A 265 -13.27 -17.41 7.75
N LEU A 266 -13.81 -18.61 7.91
CA LEU A 266 -14.63 -19.26 6.89
C LEU A 266 -16.10 -19.19 7.30
N ALA A 267 -16.94 -18.87 6.34
CA ALA A 267 -18.38 -18.85 6.52
C ALA A 267 -18.93 -20.28 6.48
N ALA A 268 -19.73 -20.63 7.47
CA ALA A 268 -20.43 -21.91 7.55
C ALA A 268 -21.57 -21.97 6.53
N HIS A 269 -21.92 -23.16 6.05
CA HIS A 269 -23.07 -23.34 5.15
C HIS A 269 -24.39 -22.86 5.79
N SER A 270 -24.60 -23.12 7.08
CA SER A 270 -25.76 -22.65 7.83
C SER A 270 -25.82 -21.12 7.89
N GLN A 271 -24.67 -20.45 8.04
CA GLN A 271 -24.61 -18.99 8.05
C GLN A 271 -25.05 -18.40 6.71
N HIS A 272 -24.56 -18.94 5.59
CA HIS A 272 -24.98 -18.51 4.26
C HIS A 272 -26.47 -18.77 4.01
N ARG A 273 -26.97 -19.94 4.43
CA ARG A 273 -28.38 -20.31 4.30
C ARG A 273 -29.28 -19.37 5.10
N ALA A 274 -28.96 -19.13 6.38
CA ALA A 274 -29.71 -18.24 7.26
C ALA A 274 -29.78 -16.81 6.69
N HIS A 275 -28.63 -16.28 6.24
CA HIS A 275 -28.57 -14.95 5.63
C HIS A 275 -29.38 -14.88 4.33
N HIS A 276 -29.33 -15.91 3.48
CA HIS A 276 -30.13 -15.96 2.25
C HIS A 276 -31.63 -16.00 2.54
N GLU A 277 -32.06 -16.82 3.50
CA GLU A 277 -33.48 -16.91 3.89
C GLU A 277 -33.99 -15.60 4.48
N GLN A 278 -33.18 -14.90 5.29
CA GLN A 278 -33.52 -13.58 5.83
C GLN A 278 -33.72 -12.54 4.73
N LEU A 279 -32.86 -12.53 3.70
CA LEU A 279 -33.00 -11.62 2.55
C LEU A 279 -34.17 -11.98 1.63
N LYS A 280 -34.48 -13.27 1.51
CA LYS A 280 -35.57 -13.77 0.65
C LYS A 280 -36.94 -13.45 1.24
N HIS A 281 -37.08 -13.50 2.57
CA HIS A 281 -38.35 -13.31 3.26
C HIS A 281 -38.53 -11.91 3.87
N GLY A 282 -37.44 -11.18 4.12
CA GLY A 282 -37.49 -9.82 4.67
C GLY A 282 -37.59 -8.74 3.60
N THR A 283 -38.31 -7.66 3.91
CA THR A 283 -38.25 -6.41 3.13
C THR A 283 -37.67 -5.32 4.02
N PHE A 284 -36.43 -4.93 3.74
CA PHE A 284 -35.68 -3.98 4.57
C PHE A 284 -35.57 -2.62 3.88
N GLY A 285 -36.09 -1.59 4.54
CA GLY A 285 -36.01 -0.20 4.11
C GLY A 285 -34.72 0.49 4.58
N ASN A 286 -34.66 1.80 4.45
CA ASN A 286 -33.56 2.60 5.00
C ASN A 286 -33.83 2.87 6.50
N PRO A 287 -33.01 2.39 7.46
CA PRO A 287 -33.16 2.61 8.91
C PRO A 287 -33.45 4.05 9.37
N HIS A 288 -33.13 5.06 8.53
CA HIS A 288 -33.41 6.48 8.79
C HIS A 288 -34.84 6.94 8.45
N SER A 289 -35.68 6.03 7.95
CA SER A 289 -37.09 6.31 7.62
C SER A 289 -38.03 5.69 8.65
N SER A 290 -39.25 6.22 8.78
CA SER A 290 -40.23 5.76 9.78
C SER A 290 -41.18 4.65 9.29
N ASN A 291 -41.08 4.19 8.03
CA ASN A 291 -41.99 3.19 7.46
C ASN A 291 -41.75 1.77 8.04
N PRO A 292 -42.71 0.83 7.94
CA PRO A 292 -42.60 -0.49 8.56
C PRO A 292 -41.35 -1.30 8.15
N THR A 293 -40.96 -1.24 6.88
CA THR A 293 -39.77 -1.95 6.37
C THR A 293 -38.47 -1.34 6.88
N SER A 294 -38.47 -0.05 7.20
CA SER A 294 -37.34 0.65 7.80
C SER A 294 -37.25 0.37 9.30
N ARG A 295 -38.38 0.28 10.02
CA ARG A 295 -38.39 -0.18 11.42
C ARG A 295 -37.85 -1.59 11.57
N ALA A 296 -38.27 -2.52 10.72
CA ALA A 296 -37.73 -3.89 10.72
C ALA A 296 -36.21 -3.92 10.51
N ALA A 297 -35.66 -3.01 9.70
CA ALA A 297 -34.22 -2.86 9.52
C ALA A 297 -33.54 -2.29 10.78
N THR A 298 -34.15 -1.31 11.45
CA THR A 298 -33.66 -0.75 12.72
C THR A 298 -33.65 -1.78 13.84
N ASP A 299 -34.72 -2.57 13.98
CA ASP A 299 -34.85 -3.60 15.02
C ASP A 299 -33.72 -4.64 14.91
N LEU A 300 -33.37 -5.07 13.68
CA LEU A 300 -32.26 -5.99 13.45
C LEU A 300 -30.90 -5.39 13.82
N VAL A 301 -30.69 -4.10 13.53
CA VAL A 301 -29.46 -3.40 13.90
C VAL A 301 -29.34 -3.31 15.43
N ASP A 302 -30.42 -2.99 16.12
CA ASP A 302 -30.45 -2.89 17.59
C ASP A 302 -30.28 -4.25 18.26
N GLU A 303 -30.94 -5.29 17.75
CA GLU A 303 -30.73 -6.68 18.21
C GLU A 303 -29.26 -7.08 18.02
N THR A 304 -28.65 -6.72 16.89
CA THR A 304 -27.24 -7.01 16.64
C THR A 304 -26.33 -6.29 17.63
N ARG A 305 -26.60 -5.02 17.96
CA ARG A 305 -25.86 -4.30 19.01
C ARG A 305 -25.94 -5.02 20.35
N GLN A 306 -27.13 -5.50 20.73
CA GLN A 306 -27.33 -6.26 21.97
C GLN A 306 -26.56 -7.58 21.95
N ARG A 307 -26.63 -8.35 20.86
CA ARG A 307 -25.86 -9.61 20.69
C ARG A 307 -24.36 -9.38 20.76
N ILE A 308 -23.86 -8.29 20.16
CA ILE A 308 -22.45 -7.90 20.26
C ILE A 308 -22.09 -7.63 21.73
N LEU A 309 -22.85 -6.79 22.44
CA LEU A 309 -22.58 -6.50 23.85
C LEU A 309 -22.59 -7.77 24.71
N GLN A 310 -23.56 -8.67 24.48
CA GLN A 310 -23.63 -9.97 25.16
C GLN A 310 -22.40 -10.84 24.86
N HIS A 311 -21.93 -10.89 23.61
CA HIS A 311 -20.74 -11.66 23.22
C HIS A 311 -19.48 -11.24 24.01
N PHE A 312 -19.37 -9.96 24.35
CA PHE A 312 -18.27 -9.41 25.15
C PHE A 312 -18.58 -9.30 26.64
N SER A 313 -19.76 -9.75 27.08
CA SER A 313 -20.26 -9.57 28.45
C SER A 313 -20.21 -8.09 28.91
N ALA A 314 -20.48 -7.17 27.98
CA ALA A 314 -20.51 -5.74 28.23
C ALA A 314 -21.91 -5.24 28.57
N SER A 315 -22.01 -4.36 29.57
CA SER A 315 -23.26 -3.69 29.90
C SER A 315 -23.61 -2.61 28.85
N PRO A 316 -24.86 -2.55 28.35
CA PRO A 316 -25.32 -1.47 27.48
C PRO A 316 -25.31 -0.10 28.16
N ASP A 317 -25.31 -0.03 29.49
CA ASP A 317 -25.19 1.22 30.24
C ASP A 317 -23.76 1.75 30.28
N GLU A 318 -22.77 0.88 30.04
CA GLU A 318 -21.35 1.23 30.12
C GLU A 318 -20.69 1.32 28.74
N TYR A 319 -21.12 0.51 27.77
CA TYR A 319 -20.57 0.46 26.42
C TYR A 319 -21.61 0.71 25.35
N ALA A 320 -21.18 1.36 24.29
CA ALA A 320 -21.93 1.54 23.06
C ALA A 320 -21.21 0.81 21.90
N VAL A 321 -22.00 0.32 20.94
CA VAL A 321 -21.51 -0.35 19.73
C VAL A 321 -21.73 0.56 18.53
N ILE A 322 -20.64 0.90 17.85
CA ILE A 322 -20.65 1.74 16.65
C ILE A 322 -20.23 0.88 15.47
N PHE A 323 -21.12 0.69 14.50
CA PHE A 323 -20.80 -0.06 13.30
C PHE A 323 -19.79 0.70 12.43
N THR A 324 -18.78 -0.01 11.94
CA THR A 324 -17.76 0.54 11.04
C THR A 324 -17.50 -0.45 9.90
N PRO A 325 -16.87 -0.04 8.79
CA PRO A 325 -16.60 -0.98 7.69
C PRO A 325 -15.68 -2.16 8.06
N ASN A 326 -14.88 -2.04 9.13
CA ASN A 326 -13.98 -3.05 9.71
C ASN A 326 -13.17 -2.42 10.86
N ALA A 327 -12.31 -3.19 11.54
CA ALA A 327 -11.42 -2.70 12.60
C ALA A 327 -10.53 -1.50 12.19
N THR A 328 -10.18 -1.36 10.90
CA THR A 328 -9.45 -0.17 10.40
C THR A 328 -10.33 1.08 10.40
N GLY A 329 -11.62 0.92 10.08
CA GLY A 329 -12.63 1.97 10.21
C GLY A 329 -12.76 2.44 11.66
N ALA A 330 -12.89 1.49 12.60
CA ALA A 330 -12.90 1.77 14.03
C ALA A 330 -11.62 2.51 14.51
N ALA A 331 -10.44 2.04 14.09
CA ALA A 331 -9.17 2.71 14.38
C ALA A 331 -9.17 4.16 13.89
N ARG A 332 -9.59 4.37 12.64
CA ARG A 332 -9.65 5.70 12.04
C ARG A 332 -10.62 6.60 12.80
N LEU A 333 -11.82 6.12 13.12
CA LEU A 333 -12.86 6.86 13.84
C LEU A 333 -12.34 7.39 15.17
N VAL A 334 -11.70 6.52 15.97
CA VAL A 334 -11.02 6.93 17.21
C VAL A 334 -9.93 7.94 16.90
N GLY A 335 -9.02 7.64 15.98
CA GLY A 335 -7.90 8.51 15.63
C GLY A 335 -8.31 9.92 15.21
N GLU A 336 -9.33 10.07 14.36
CA GLU A 336 -9.77 11.37 13.87
C GLU A 336 -10.60 12.15 14.90
N SER A 337 -11.27 11.46 15.82
CA SER A 337 -12.15 12.07 16.82
C SER A 337 -11.49 12.26 18.19
N TYR A 338 -10.29 11.71 18.41
CA TYR A 338 -9.61 11.79 19.69
C TYR A 338 -9.06 13.21 19.96
N ALA A 339 -9.14 13.65 21.22
CA ALA A 339 -8.73 14.98 21.66
C ALA A 339 -7.20 15.12 21.76
N TRP A 340 -6.51 15.06 20.62
CA TRP A 340 -5.06 15.24 20.54
C TRP A 340 -4.65 16.66 20.95
N ARG A 341 -3.64 16.76 21.81
CA ARG A 341 -3.14 18.05 22.31
C ARG A 341 -1.65 18.01 22.56
N ARG A 342 -1.02 19.18 22.56
CA ARG A 342 0.40 19.31 22.91
C ARG A 342 0.66 18.70 24.29
N GLY A 343 1.63 17.79 24.37
CA GLY A 343 1.98 17.06 25.60
C GLY A 343 1.29 15.70 25.76
N ALA A 344 0.23 15.41 25.00
CA ALA A 344 -0.31 14.05 24.94
C ALA A 344 0.61 13.13 24.12
N ARG A 345 0.57 11.82 24.43
CA ARG A 345 1.37 10.79 23.76
C ARG A 345 0.47 9.73 23.13
N LEU A 346 0.83 9.32 21.91
CA LEU A 346 0.33 8.10 21.30
C LEU A 346 1.38 7.01 21.52
N VAL A 347 1.05 6.00 22.31
CA VAL A 347 1.94 4.85 22.56
C VAL A 347 1.44 3.67 21.74
N LEU A 348 2.31 3.07 20.94
CA LEU A 348 2.02 1.94 20.05
C LEU A 348 3.00 0.81 20.30
N THR A 349 2.56 -0.44 20.30
CA THR A 349 3.49 -1.57 20.14
C THR A 349 4.04 -1.64 18.72
N ALA A 350 5.27 -2.12 18.54
CA ALA A 350 5.92 -2.21 17.23
C ALA A 350 5.32 -3.27 16.30
N ASP A 351 4.63 -4.26 16.85
CA ASP A 351 3.96 -5.34 16.12
C ASP A 351 2.47 -5.07 15.84
N ASN A 352 2.03 -3.84 16.08
CA ASN A 352 0.68 -3.38 15.78
C ASN A 352 0.30 -3.60 14.31
N HIS A 353 -1.00 -3.86 14.10
CA HIS A 353 -1.56 -3.87 12.76
C HIS A 353 -1.34 -2.51 12.05
N ASN A 354 -1.10 -2.52 10.74
CA ASN A 354 -0.80 -1.31 9.96
C ASN A 354 -1.85 -0.21 10.10
N SER A 355 -3.10 -0.58 10.37
CA SER A 355 -4.20 0.36 10.61
C SER A 355 -3.99 1.22 11.86
N LEU A 356 -3.45 0.65 12.94
CA LEU A 356 -3.11 1.38 14.17
C LEU A 356 -1.89 2.29 13.97
N ASN A 357 -0.92 1.87 13.16
CA ASN A 357 0.22 2.72 12.79
C ASN A 357 -0.19 4.02 12.09
N GLY A 358 -1.37 4.05 11.44
CA GLY A 358 -1.93 5.25 10.83
C GLY A 358 -2.30 6.35 11.83
N LEU A 359 -2.60 5.99 13.09
CA LEU A 359 -3.00 6.93 14.15
C LEU A 359 -1.97 8.03 14.40
N ARG A 360 -0.69 7.76 14.14
CA ARG A 360 0.40 8.74 14.27
C ARG A 360 0.17 10.01 13.46
N GLN A 361 -0.55 9.92 12.35
CA GLN A 361 -0.87 11.09 11.52
C GLN A 361 -1.85 12.03 12.20
N PHE A 362 -2.83 11.51 12.94
CA PHE A 362 -3.76 12.32 13.72
C PHE A 362 -3.07 12.89 14.96
N ALA A 363 -2.28 12.08 15.65
CA ALA A 363 -1.48 12.52 16.79
C ALA A 363 -0.52 13.66 16.41
N GLU A 364 0.19 13.54 15.29
CA GLU A 364 1.11 14.57 14.78
C GLU A 364 0.39 15.89 14.47
N ARG A 365 -0.78 15.83 13.82
CA ARG A 365 -1.62 17.01 13.56
C ARG A 365 -2.05 17.72 14.85
N GLY A 366 -2.38 16.94 15.89
CA GLY A 366 -2.68 17.46 17.23
C GLY A 366 -1.45 17.76 18.10
N LYS A 367 -0.24 17.80 17.52
CA LYS A 367 1.03 18.07 18.22
C LYS A 367 1.32 17.11 19.38
N SER A 368 0.80 15.88 19.30
CA SER A 368 1.04 14.79 20.24
C SER A 368 2.22 13.93 19.77
N ARG A 369 3.06 13.46 20.70
CA ARG A 369 4.25 12.65 20.36
C ARG A 369 3.88 11.18 20.22
N THR A 370 4.28 10.53 19.12
CA THR A 370 4.20 9.07 18.99
C THR A 370 5.40 8.38 19.60
N VAL A 371 5.19 7.31 20.35
CA VAL A 371 6.21 6.47 20.96
C VAL A 371 5.92 5.01 20.65
N TYR A 372 6.94 4.30 20.19
CA TYR A 372 6.84 2.88 19.89
C TYR A 372 7.48 2.05 21.00
N VAL A 373 6.78 1.01 21.45
CA VAL A 373 7.32 -0.05 22.30
C VAL A 373 7.98 -1.09 21.39
N PRO A 374 9.31 -1.27 21.46
CA PRO A 374 10.02 -2.18 20.56
C PRO A 374 9.70 -3.65 20.89
N ILE A 375 9.87 -4.51 19.89
CA ILE A 375 10.02 -5.95 20.12
C ILE A 375 11.42 -6.14 20.72
N ALA A 376 11.50 -6.78 21.88
CA ALA A 376 12.72 -6.80 22.69
C ALA A 376 13.83 -7.68 22.07
N ASP A 377 13.47 -8.86 21.56
CA ASP A 377 14.37 -9.82 20.92
C ASP A 377 13.79 -10.27 19.56
N ALA A 378 14.62 -10.26 18.52
CA ALA A 378 14.27 -10.73 17.19
C ALA A 378 13.96 -12.24 17.17
N ASN A 379 14.49 -13.00 18.14
CA ASN A 379 14.26 -14.44 18.26
C ASN A 379 12.96 -14.77 19.01
N GLU A 380 12.56 -13.96 19.99
CA GLU A 380 11.36 -14.24 20.78
C GLU A 380 10.09 -13.60 20.19
N LEU A 381 10.22 -12.58 19.33
CA LEU A 381 9.10 -11.85 18.72
C LEU A 381 8.08 -11.31 19.74
N ARG A 382 8.50 -11.11 21.00
CA ARG A 382 7.69 -10.65 22.13
C ARG A 382 8.08 -9.25 22.58
N ILE A 383 7.12 -8.58 23.19
CA ILE A 383 7.31 -7.29 23.84
C ILE A 383 7.40 -7.53 25.35
N ARG A 384 8.47 -7.04 25.97
CA ARG A 384 8.62 -7.16 27.43
C ARG A 384 7.74 -6.13 28.13
N GLU A 385 7.10 -6.55 29.20
CA GLU A 385 6.28 -5.67 30.03
C GLU A 385 7.06 -4.46 30.55
N ALA A 386 8.35 -4.63 30.89
CA ALA A 386 9.23 -3.54 31.30
C ALA A 386 9.35 -2.43 30.23
N ASP A 387 9.35 -2.79 28.94
CA ASP A 387 9.41 -1.82 27.84
C ASP A 387 8.08 -1.06 27.69
N VAL A 388 6.94 -1.74 27.96
CA VAL A 388 5.60 -1.13 28.02
C VAL A 388 5.52 -0.14 29.18
N VAL A 389 5.92 -0.55 30.38
CA VAL A 389 6.00 0.31 31.58
C VAL A 389 6.87 1.53 31.30
N SER A 390 8.07 1.32 30.74
CA SER A 390 9.00 2.39 30.39
C SER A 390 8.38 3.38 29.41
N ALA A 391 7.70 2.88 28.36
CA ALA A 391 7.06 3.73 27.35
C ALA A 391 5.88 4.54 27.92
N LEU A 392 5.10 3.97 28.83
CA LEU A 392 3.96 4.63 29.47
C LEU A 392 4.41 5.62 30.56
N SER A 393 5.53 5.33 31.24
CA SER A 393 6.11 6.16 32.28
C SER A 393 6.56 7.53 31.76
N HIS A 394 6.53 8.53 32.65
CA HIS A 394 6.88 9.91 32.35
C HIS A 394 7.99 10.38 33.29
N ASN A 395 9.20 9.83 33.17
CA ASN A 395 10.31 10.24 34.04
C ASN A 395 11.62 10.47 33.27
N LYS A 396 11.84 11.74 32.86
CA LYS A 396 13.20 12.31 32.73
C LYS A 396 13.34 13.78 33.18
N THR A 397 12.30 14.44 33.71
CA THR A 397 12.39 15.84 34.20
C THR A 397 11.50 16.11 35.41
N GLN A 398 11.71 15.38 36.51
CA GLN A 398 11.26 15.78 37.86
C GLN A 398 12.42 15.69 38.86
N VAL A 399 13.58 16.23 38.46
CA VAL A 399 14.56 16.72 39.44
C VAL A 399 14.29 18.23 39.54
N CYS A 400 14.01 18.71 40.75
CA CYS A 400 13.79 20.12 41.13
C CYS A 400 12.36 20.72 41.11
N LEU A 401 11.35 20.03 41.66
CA LEU A 401 10.24 20.76 42.31
C LEU A 401 9.91 20.18 43.70
N PRO A 402 9.79 21.00 44.76
CA PRO A 402 9.48 20.53 46.11
C PRO A 402 8.14 19.79 46.19
N ARG A 403 8.11 18.74 47.02
CA ARG A 403 6.99 17.83 47.29
C ARG A 403 5.65 18.54 47.60
N ALA A 404 5.69 19.77 48.08
CA ALA A 404 4.52 20.58 48.45
C ALA A 404 3.64 21.05 47.27
N TRP A 405 4.18 21.12 46.04
CA TRP A 405 3.39 21.53 44.86
C TRP A 405 2.59 20.37 44.23
N LEU A 406 2.97 19.12 44.52
CA LEU A 406 2.34 17.93 43.95
C LEU A 406 1.02 17.57 44.66
N GLU A 407 0.85 18.00 45.92
CA GLU A 407 -0.32 17.67 46.73
C GLU A 407 -1.52 18.60 46.47
N LYS A 408 -1.29 19.86 46.05
CA LYS A 408 -2.37 20.79 45.70
C LYS A 408 -3.12 20.42 44.41
N SER A 409 -2.54 19.62 43.51
CA SER A 409 -3.22 19.16 42.29
C SER A 409 -4.14 17.95 42.51
N LYS A 410 -4.17 17.35 43.72
CA LYS A 410 -5.10 16.26 44.05
C LYS A 410 -6.50 16.74 44.45
N ALA A 411 -6.68 18.03 44.75
CA ALA A 411 -7.95 18.60 45.21
C ALA A 411 -8.93 18.97 44.07
N SER A 412 -8.53 18.76 42.80
CA SER A 412 -9.39 18.94 41.62
C SER A 412 -9.51 17.59 40.92
N GLY A 413 -10.68 16.94 41.04
CA GLY A 413 -10.95 15.55 40.64
C GLY A 413 -10.84 15.20 39.16
N THR A 414 -10.13 15.96 38.32
CA THR A 414 -9.92 15.64 36.91
C THR A 414 -8.45 15.37 36.63
N ARG A 415 -8.03 14.11 36.84
CA ARG A 415 -6.69 13.67 36.41
C ARG A 415 -6.58 13.79 34.89
N SER A 416 -5.85 14.80 34.43
CA SER A 416 -5.64 15.13 33.02
C SER A 416 -5.04 13.93 32.27
N ARG A 417 -5.82 13.31 31.37
CA ARG A 417 -5.42 12.12 30.60
C ARG A 417 -4.19 12.39 29.74
N ARG A 418 -3.24 11.46 29.73
CA ARG A 418 -1.89 11.61 29.15
C ARG A 418 -1.82 11.23 27.66
N GLY A 419 -2.83 10.55 27.13
CA GLY A 419 -2.94 10.23 25.71
C GLY A 419 -3.55 8.84 25.48
N LEU A 420 -3.22 8.24 24.35
CA LEU A 420 -3.79 6.97 23.88
C LEU A 420 -2.71 5.89 23.82
N PHE A 421 -2.95 4.73 24.43
CA PHE A 421 -2.17 3.52 24.23
C PHE A 421 -2.96 2.57 23.33
N ALA A 422 -2.39 2.21 22.17
CA ALA A 422 -3.02 1.26 21.27
C ALA A 422 -2.11 0.05 21.01
N TYR A 423 -2.66 -1.14 21.23
CA TYR A 423 -1.95 -2.40 21.07
C TYR A 423 -2.91 -3.52 20.69
N PRO A 424 -2.43 -4.60 20.05
CA PRO A 424 -3.27 -5.72 19.72
C PRO A 424 -3.37 -6.67 20.91
N ALA A 425 -4.55 -7.22 21.16
CA ALA A 425 -4.69 -8.35 22.10
C ALA A 425 -3.96 -9.59 21.57
N GLN A 426 -3.94 -9.76 20.24
CA GLN A 426 -3.12 -10.75 19.53
C GLN A 426 -2.51 -10.14 18.27
N SER A 427 -1.21 -10.29 18.12
CA SER A 427 -0.46 -9.76 16.98
C SER A 427 -0.80 -10.51 15.69
N ASN A 428 -1.24 -9.81 14.65
CA ASN A 428 -1.34 -10.39 13.30
C ASN A 428 0.04 -10.75 12.72
N PHE A 429 1.12 -10.15 13.22
CA PHE A 429 2.48 -10.34 12.69
C PHE A 429 3.21 -11.48 13.41
N THR A 430 3.21 -11.48 14.74
CA THR A 430 3.97 -12.46 15.53
C THR A 430 3.12 -13.61 16.07
N GLY A 431 1.79 -13.51 16.01
CA GLY A 431 0.88 -14.45 16.66
C GLY A 431 0.85 -14.35 18.19
N VAL A 432 1.71 -13.51 18.79
CA VAL A 432 1.81 -13.34 20.25
C VAL A 432 0.52 -12.72 20.78
N ARG A 433 -0.01 -13.34 21.83
CA ARG A 433 -1.07 -12.76 22.67
C ARG A 433 -0.44 -11.88 23.73
N HIS A 434 -0.78 -10.61 23.71
CA HIS A 434 -0.27 -9.63 24.67
C HIS A 434 -1.10 -9.67 25.95
N PRO A 435 -0.49 -9.48 27.13
CA PRO A 435 -1.22 -9.44 28.39
C PRO A 435 -2.33 -8.39 28.39
N LEU A 436 -3.56 -8.79 28.71
CA LEU A 436 -4.67 -7.85 28.89
C LEU A 436 -4.50 -6.99 30.14
N SER A 437 -3.64 -7.39 31.09
CA SER A 437 -3.24 -6.58 32.24
C SER A 437 -2.64 -5.21 31.86
N TRP A 438 -2.08 -5.08 30.64
CA TRP A 438 -1.58 -3.81 30.14
C TRP A 438 -2.66 -2.73 30.01
N ILE A 439 -3.95 -3.11 29.92
CA ILE A 439 -5.08 -2.18 29.97
C ILE A 439 -5.03 -1.39 31.28
N ARG A 440 -4.98 -2.08 32.41
CA ARG A 440 -4.91 -1.46 33.75
C ARG A 440 -3.63 -0.66 33.92
N LEU A 441 -2.50 -1.24 33.52
CA LEU A 441 -1.19 -0.58 33.60
C LEU A 441 -1.19 0.77 32.87
N ALA A 442 -1.78 0.83 31.67
CA ALA A 442 -1.94 2.08 30.92
C ALA A 442 -2.92 3.05 31.59
N GLN A 443 -4.06 2.57 32.09
CA GLN A 443 -5.07 3.38 32.77
C GLN A 443 -4.53 3.99 34.09
N GLU A 444 -3.75 3.25 34.87
CA GLU A 444 -3.07 3.73 36.08
C GLU A 444 -2.07 4.86 35.78
N GLN A 445 -1.45 4.84 34.59
CA GLN A 445 -0.60 5.92 34.09
C GLN A 445 -1.40 7.08 33.48
N GLY A 446 -2.72 6.92 33.31
CA GLY A 446 -3.65 7.94 32.83
C GLY A 446 -3.80 7.96 31.30
N TYR A 447 -3.57 6.85 30.62
CA TYR A 447 -3.85 6.69 29.19
C TYR A 447 -5.24 6.08 28.97
N ASP A 448 -5.90 6.50 27.89
CA ASP A 448 -7.01 5.71 27.33
C ASP A 448 -6.42 4.54 26.53
N VAL A 449 -7.14 3.41 26.48
CA VAL A 449 -6.68 2.20 25.80
C VAL A 449 -7.55 1.90 24.58
N LEU A 450 -6.89 1.71 23.43
CA LEU A 450 -7.47 1.20 22.19
C LEU A 450 -6.95 -0.21 21.93
N LEU A 451 -7.79 -1.20 22.22
CA LEU A 451 -7.45 -2.62 22.10
C LEU A 451 -7.84 -3.14 20.71
N ASP A 452 -6.85 -3.65 19.95
CA ASP A 452 -7.11 -4.36 18.69
C ASP A 452 -7.41 -5.84 18.95
N ALA A 453 -8.70 -6.18 18.87
CA ALA A 453 -9.19 -7.54 19.11
C ALA A 453 -9.38 -8.34 17.81
N ALA A 454 -9.05 -7.77 16.64
CA ALA A 454 -9.40 -8.35 15.35
C ALA A 454 -8.75 -9.72 15.08
N ALA A 455 -7.54 -9.97 15.59
CA ALA A 455 -6.86 -11.27 15.48
C ALA A 455 -7.02 -12.16 16.72
N TYR A 456 -7.56 -11.61 17.81
CA TYR A 456 -7.70 -12.29 19.10
C TYR A 456 -9.01 -13.09 19.16
N LEU A 457 -10.12 -12.45 18.75
CA LEU A 457 -11.47 -13.02 18.87
C LEU A 457 -11.69 -14.37 18.15
N PRO A 458 -11.04 -14.67 17.00
CA PRO A 458 -11.22 -15.97 16.35
C PRO A 458 -10.81 -17.17 17.20
N THR A 459 -9.97 -16.97 18.21
CA THR A 459 -9.39 -18.07 19.00
C THR A 459 -9.45 -17.82 20.51
N ALA A 460 -10.11 -16.76 20.96
CA ALA A 460 -10.23 -16.41 22.37
C ALA A 460 -11.44 -15.52 22.65
N LYS A 461 -12.04 -15.67 23.82
CA LYS A 461 -13.11 -14.78 24.31
C LYS A 461 -12.50 -13.56 25.02
N LEU A 462 -13.17 -12.42 24.90
CA LEU A 462 -12.84 -11.19 25.61
C LEU A 462 -14.02 -10.79 26.51
N ASP A 463 -13.81 -10.79 27.82
CA ASP A 463 -14.84 -10.52 28.83
C ASP A 463 -14.66 -9.14 29.46
N LEU A 464 -15.62 -8.25 29.20
CA LEU A 464 -15.67 -6.87 29.66
C LEU A 464 -16.47 -6.67 30.96
N SER A 465 -17.07 -7.74 31.50
CA SER A 465 -17.65 -7.74 32.85
C SER A 465 -16.54 -7.72 33.92
N SER A 466 -15.35 -8.19 33.55
CA SER A 466 -14.16 -8.21 34.38
C SER A 466 -13.63 -6.80 34.69
N THR A 467 -12.64 -6.73 35.57
CA THR A 467 -11.94 -5.48 35.93
C THR A 467 -11.07 -4.90 34.79
N LEU A 468 -11.08 -5.49 33.60
CA LEU A 468 -10.37 -5.05 32.40
C LEU A 468 -11.34 -4.32 31.46
N LYS A 469 -11.38 -2.98 31.58
CA LYS A 469 -12.37 -2.14 30.89
C LYS A 469 -11.71 -1.12 29.96
N PRO A 470 -11.19 -1.53 28.79
CA PRO A 470 -10.55 -0.61 27.85
C PRO A 470 -11.56 0.41 27.30
N GLU A 471 -11.11 1.63 27.02
CA GLU A 471 -11.97 2.69 26.49
C GLU A 471 -12.52 2.39 25.10
N PHE A 472 -11.71 1.73 24.26
CA PHE A 472 -12.05 1.44 22.87
C PHE A 472 -11.58 0.04 22.48
N ILE A 473 -12.43 -0.69 21.78
CA ILE A 473 -12.14 -2.04 21.28
C ILE A 473 -12.53 -2.08 19.80
N MET A 474 -11.59 -2.49 18.95
CA MET A 474 -11.86 -2.63 17.53
C MET A 474 -12.07 -4.09 17.14
N VAL A 475 -13.12 -4.33 16.37
CA VAL A 475 -13.58 -5.66 15.98
C VAL A 475 -13.74 -5.73 14.46
N SER A 476 -13.45 -6.90 13.89
CA SER A 476 -13.62 -7.18 12.46
C SER A 476 -14.35 -8.50 12.27
N TRP A 477 -15.64 -8.47 11.96
CA TRP A 477 -16.50 -9.65 11.99
C TRP A 477 -16.16 -10.69 10.94
N TYR A 478 -15.71 -10.29 9.74
CA TYR A 478 -15.27 -11.25 8.71
C TYR A 478 -14.05 -12.07 9.14
N LYS A 479 -13.24 -11.60 10.11
CA LYS A 479 -12.14 -12.40 10.65
C LYS A 479 -12.63 -13.50 11.58
N LEU A 480 -13.82 -13.34 12.15
CA LEU A 480 -14.47 -14.30 13.02
C LEU A 480 -15.30 -15.29 12.21
N PHE A 481 -16.15 -14.77 11.33
CA PHE A 481 -17.19 -15.55 10.65
C PHE A 481 -16.96 -15.73 9.14
N GLY A 482 -15.94 -15.11 8.55
CA GLY A 482 -15.70 -15.10 7.10
C GLY A 482 -16.64 -14.21 6.28
N THR A 483 -17.89 -14.09 6.71
CA THR A 483 -18.93 -13.22 6.12
C THR A 483 -19.75 -12.56 7.25
N PRO A 484 -20.34 -11.37 7.05
CA PRO A 484 -20.20 -10.48 5.91
C PRO A 484 -18.85 -9.74 5.90
N THR A 485 -18.28 -9.57 4.70
CA THR A 485 -17.15 -8.64 4.52
C THR A 485 -17.65 -7.20 4.53
N GLY A 486 -16.84 -6.27 5.03
CA GLY A 486 -17.21 -4.84 5.06
C GLY A 486 -18.04 -4.43 6.28
N VAL A 487 -18.11 -5.29 7.31
CA VAL A 487 -18.72 -4.98 8.61
C VAL A 487 -17.72 -5.28 9.73
N GLY A 488 -17.59 -4.31 10.63
CA GLY A 488 -16.88 -4.38 11.90
C GLY A 488 -17.55 -3.44 12.89
N CYS A 489 -16.94 -3.26 14.07
CA CYS A 489 -17.43 -2.26 15.01
C CYS A 489 -16.31 -1.71 15.89
N LEU A 490 -16.62 -0.54 16.45
CA LEU A 490 -15.95 0.02 17.60
C LEU A 490 -16.88 -0.19 18.80
N ILE A 491 -16.42 -0.93 19.80
CA ILE A 491 -17.07 -0.98 21.11
C ILE A 491 -16.37 0.09 21.95
N ALA A 492 -17.11 1.11 22.38
CA ALA A 492 -16.58 2.26 23.09
C ALA A 492 -17.26 2.42 24.43
N ARG A 493 -16.49 2.66 25.49
CA ARG A 493 -17.05 3.00 26.81
C ARG A 493 -17.76 4.35 26.70
N ARG A 494 -18.98 4.50 27.24
CA ARG A 494 -19.83 5.68 27.03
C ARG A 494 -19.16 6.98 27.48
N ASP A 495 -18.42 6.96 28.60
CA ASP A 495 -17.65 8.11 29.07
C ASP A 495 -16.52 8.49 28.08
N ALA A 496 -15.90 7.52 27.43
CA ALA A 496 -14.85 7.71 26.45
C ALA A 496 -15.39 8.22 25.11
N LEU A 497 -16.53 7.67 24.68
CA LEU A 497 -17.27 8.13 23.53
C LEU A 497 -17.69 9.61 23.66
N ALA A 498 -18.21 10.00 24.83
CA ALA A 498 -18.58 11.38 25.13
C ALA A 498 -17.41 12.39 25.08
N ARG A 499 -16.15 11.91 25.17
CA ARG A 499 -14.94 12.75 25.02
C ARG A 499 -14.47 12.86 23.58
N LEU A 500 -14.93 12.00 22.67
CA LEU A 500 -14.60 12.10 21.25
C LEU A 500 -15.29 13.32 20.63
N ARG A 501 -14.62 13.95 19.66
CA ARG A 501 -15.11 15.12 18.92
C ARG A 501 -14.85 14.91 17.45
N ARG A 502 -15.91 14.64 16.69
CA ARG A 502 -15.77 14.43 15.25
C ARG A 502 -15.39 15.74 14.54
N PRO A 503 -14.42 15.70 13.60
CA PRO A 503 -14.01 16.90 12.88
C PRO A 503 -14.95 17.24 11.70
N TRP A 504 -15.94 16.40 11.43
CA TRP A 504 -16.90 16.52 10.34
C TRP A 504 -18.17 15.73 10.67
N PHE A 505 -19.24 15.99 9.91
CA PHE A 505 -20.52 15.28 10.03
C PHE A 505 -21.00 14.76 8.66
N SER A 506 -21.87 13.76 8.69
CA SER A 506 -22.51 13.14 7.52
C SER A 506 -23.98 12.84 7.77
N GLY A 507 -24.71 12.42 6.73
CA GLY A 507 -26.04 11.84 6.90
C GLY A 507 -26.03 10.71 7.93
N GLY A 508 -27.09 10.62 8.74
CA GLY A 508 -27.23 9.68 9.85
C GLY A 508 -26.56 10.13 11.17
N THR A 509 -25.67 11.13 11.14
CA THR A 509 -24.89 11.56 12.33
C THR A 509 -25.29 12.92 12.89
N VAL A 510 -26.24 13.60 12.25
CA VAL A 510 -26.74 14.93 12.64
C VAL A 510 -28.26 14.95 12.65
N GLN A 511 -28.82 15.60 13.67
CA GLN A 511 -30.25 15.90 13.79
C GLN A 511 -30.64 17.07 12.89
N ALA A 512 -29.78 18.09 12.82
CA ALA A 512 -30.02 19.29 12.05
C ALA A 512 -28.70 19.93 11.59
N ALA A 513 -28.72 20.54 10.40
CA ALA A 513 -27.63 21.37 9.90
C ALA A 513 -28.20 22.53 9.08
N THR A 514 -27.61 23.72 9.19
CA THR A 514 -28.02 24.91 8.43
C THR A 514 -26.93 25.34 7.47
N VAL A 515 -27.31 25.88 6.31
CA VAL A 515 -26.35 26.40 5.31
C VAL A 515 -26.07 27.90 5.52
N GLY A 516 -27.06 28.67 5.97
CA GLY A 516 -26.94 30.11 6.19
C GLY A 516 -26.10 30.51 7.41
N LEU A 517 -25.96 29.61 8.38
CA LEU A 517 -25.10 29.73 9.54
C LEU A 517 -24.28 28.45 9.67
N PRO A 518 -22.96 28.50 9.93
CA PRO A 518 -22.12 27.32 10.08
C PRO A 518 -22.40 26.62 11.42
N TRP A 519 -23.58 26.02 11.53
CA TRP A 519 -24.12 25.37 12.72
C TRP A 519 -24.70 23.99 12.36
N HIS A 520 -24.48 23.04 13.24
CA HIS A 520 -25.05 21.69 13.17
C HIS A 520 -25.25 21.14 14.58
N LEU A 521 -26.20 20.23 14.72
CA LEU A 521 -26.46 19.46 15.93
C LEU A 521 -26.20 17.98 15.62
N MET A 522 -25.23 17.39 16.31
CA MET A 522 -24.89 15.97 16.18
C MET A 522 -25.94 15.10 16.87
N GLU A 523 -26.13 13.88 16.35
CA GLU A 523 -26.87 12.85 17.08
C GLU A 523 -26.13 12.43 18.35
N ASP A 524 -26.90 12.01 19.35
CA ASP A 524 -26.37 11.53 20.63
C ASP A 524 -25.83 10.10 20.52
N GLY A 525 -24.91 9.76 21.43
CA GLY A 525 -24.40 8.39 21.57
C GLY A 525 -23.71 7.84 20.32
N GLU A 526 -23.99 6.57 20.01
CA GLU A 526 -23.42 5.82 18.89
C GLU A 526 -23.82 6.37 17.52
N ALA A 527 -25.04 6.88 17.37
CA ALA A 527 -25.57 7.38 16.09
C ALA A 527 -24.74 8.56 15.56
N GLY A 528 -24.23 9.43 16.44
CA GLY A 528 -23.34 10.54 16.07
C GLY A 528 -22.01 10.10 15.41
N PHE A 529 -21.66 8.83 15.50
CA PHE A 529 -20.40 8.25 15.01
C PHE A 529 -20.57 7.19 13.90
N GLU A 530 -21.80 6.93 13.45
CA GLU A 530 -22.08 5.98 12.36
C GLU A 530 -22.36 6.70 11.04
N ASP A 531 -21.39 6.68 10.13
CA ASP A 531 -21.51 7.34 8.84
C ASP A 531 -22.55 6.65 7.94
N GLY A 532 -23.60 7.37 7.57
CA GLY A 532 -24.59 6.92 6.58
C GLY A 532 -25.59 5.93 7.15
N THR A 533 -25.96 4.93 6.36
CA THR A 533 -26.94 3.92 6.75
C THR A 533 -26.24 2.72 7.40
N PRO A 534 -26.59 2.34 8.64
CA PRO A 534 -26.06 1.14 9.28
C PRO A 534 -26.33 -0.12 8.44
N PRO A 535 -25.50 -1.17 8.55
CA PRO A 535 -25.59 -2.34 7.68
C PRO A 535 -26.72 -3.29 8.13
N ALA A 536 -27.98 -2.86 8.01
CA ALA A 536 -29.16 -3.60 8.48
C ALA A 536 -29.38 -4.95 7.79
N CYS A 537 -28.92 -5.11 6.54
CA CYS A 537 -28.99 -6.40 5.85
C CYS A 537 -27.85 -7.35 6.22
N ALA A 538 -26.81 -6.87 6.91
CA ALA A 538 -25.65 -7.66 7.31
C ALA A 538 -25.68 -8.07 8.80
N ALA A 539 -26.71 -7.62 9.50
CA ALA A 539 -27.04 -7.84 10.90
C ALA A 539 -27.65 -9.24 11.12
#